data_AF-A0A8J8E6R8-F1
#
_entry.id   AF-A0A8J8E6R8-F1
#
_cell.length_a   1.000
_cell.length_b   1.000
_cell.length_c   1.000
_cell.angle_alpha   90.00
_cell.angle_beta   90.00
_cell.angle_gamma   90.00
#
_symmetry.space_group_name_H-M   'P 1'
#
loop_
_entity.id
_entity.type
_entity.pdbx_description
1 polymer ?
#
loop_
_entity_poly.entity_id
_entity_poly.type
_entity_poly.pdbx_seq_one_letter_code
_entity_poly.pdbx_strand_id
1 'polypeptide(L)'
;MVKVEKGDVIKLRYTGKIKETGEIFDTTDEEIAKQAGIYKENGVYGPVPIAVGAGHVLQGLDEALEGLEVGKKYEIEIPPEKGFGRRDRKLIKTFTLGQFRRQGIIPFPGMPVEIETESGRKLKGRVLTVSGGRVRVDFNHPYAGKHLIYEVEIVEKVEDPIEKVKGMIELRLQRVDANKVIIEVGEKDVVVDFTPVLDEVDRGTLALGEILLESDLKFLGYEEITFKPNVEELLKPPEEAEAEEEVIEEKVEEAEPAETTEATEETTETTQEEKPAKEKAEDEETKETEEPKEEAEKAEEEEKPKKRTRKSTKGRKTRRTTTKKTTSKKKTKAAEEKGSE
;
A
#
# COMPACT_ATOMS: atom_id res chain seq x y z
N MET A 1 27.57 -8.52 12.44
CA MET A 1 26.47 -7.60 12.11
C MET A 1 25.49 -8.39 11.27
N VAL A 2 24.24 -8.46 11.70
CA VAL A 2 23.20 -9.24 11.01
C VAL A 2 22.76 -8.45 9.78
N LYS A 3 22.84 -9.09 8.61
CA LYS A 3 22.32 -8.54 7.37
C LYS A 3 20.88 -8.96 7.19
N VAL A 4 20.12 -8.10 6.53
CA VAL A 4 18.72 -8.33 6.23
C VAL A 4 18.58 -8.87 4.81
N GLU A 5 17.73 -9.87 4.63
CA GLU A 5 17.45 -10.52 3.35
C GLU A 5 15.95 -10.40 3.02
N LYS A 6 15.60 -10.65 1.75
CA LYS A 6 14.21 -10.69 1.33
C LYS A 6 13.43 -11.76 2.13
N GLY A 7 12.24 -11.39 2.60
CA GLY A 7 11.41 -12.25 3.46
C GLY A 7 11.66 -12.07 4.96
N ASP A 8 12.72 -11.36 5.36
CA ASP A 8 12.91 -10.98 6.76
C ASP A 8 11.88 -9.95 7.19
N VAL A 9 11.40 -10.09 8.43
CA VAL A 9 10.61 -9.05 9.10
C VAL A 9 11.55 -8.19 9.95
N ILE A 10 11.46 -6.88 9.77
CA ILE A 10 12.29 -5.90 10.49
C ILE A 10 11.44 -4.79 11.07
N LYS A 11 11.94 -4.12 12.12
CA LYS A 11 11.39 -2.83 12.55
C LYS A 11 12.21 -1.68 11.98
N LEU A 12 11.59 -0.88 11.12
CA LEU A 12 12.21 0.19 10.37
C LEU A 12 11.86 1.55 10.99
N ARG A 13 12.87 2.39 11.24
CA ARG A 13 12.68 3.83 11.37
C ARG A 13 13.08 4.51 10.08
N TYR A 14 12.32 5.51 9.66
CA TYR A 14 12.68 6.31 8.50
C TYR A 14 12.23 7.77 8.57
N THR A 15 12.92 8.60 7.78
CA THR A 15 12.54 9.98 7.47
C THR A 15 12.71 10.20 5.97
N GLY A 16 11.61 10.48 5.29
CA GLY A 16 11.55 10.79 3.86
C GLY A 16 11.60 12.30 3.61
N LYS A 17 12.51 12.71 2.73
CA LYS A 17 12.74 14.11 2.34
C LYS A 17 12.74 14.27 0.83
N ILE A 18 12.32 15.42 0.33
CA ILE A 18 12.45 15.77 -1.09
C ILE A 18 13.89 16.24 -1.33
N LYS A 19 14.62 15.61 -2.26
CA LYS A 19 16.04 15.91 -2.53
C LYS A 19 16.27 17.38 -2.92
N GLU A 20 15.37 17.95 -3.72
CA GLU A 20 15.54 19.29 -4.26
C GLU A 20 15.27 20.41 -3.23
N THR A 21 14.41 20.17 -2.24
CA THR A 21 13.98 21.19 -1.27
C THR A 21 14.45 20.92 0.15
N GLY A 22 14.84 19.68 0.47
CA GLY A 22 15.11 19.24 1.85
C GLY A 22 13.84 19.12 2.71
N GLU A 23 12.66 19.32 2.13
CA GLU A 23 11.37 19.27 2.84
C GLU A 23 11.08 17.84 3.29
N ILE A 24 10.89 17.66 4.61
CA ILE A 24 10.45 16.40 5.20
C ILE A 24 8.97 16.25 4.93
N PHE A 25 8.58 15.13 4.32
CA PHE A 25 7.19 14.88 3.97
C PHE A 25 6.59 13.66 4.68
N ASP A 26 7.44 12.79 5.21
CA ASP A 26 7.02 11.58 5.90
C ASP A 26 8.10 11.13 6.91
N THR A 27 7.70 10.61 8.05
CA THR A 27 8.63 10.07 9.04
C THR A 27 7.91 9.23 10.08
N THR A 28 8.63 8.22 10.59
CA THR A 28 8.21 7.41 11.73
C THR A 28 8.55 8.06 13.08
N ASP A 29 9.37 9.12 13.09
CA ASP A 29 9.81 9.78 14.33
C ASP A 29 8.87 10.93 14.70
N GLU A 30 8.28 10.86 15.88
CA GLU A 30 7.29 11.83 16.35
C GLU A 30 7.87 13.23 16.53
N GLU A 31 9.11 13.34 17.05
CA GLU A 31 9.75 14.62 17.28
C GLU A 31 10.09 15.31 15.96
N ILE A 32 10.61 14.54 14.99
CA ILE A 32 10.87 15.04 13.64
C ILE A 32 9.56 15.48 12.97
N ALA A 33 8.48 14.69 13.13
CA ALA A 33 7.18 15.04 12.58
C ALA A 33 6.64 16.37 13.14
N LYS A 34 6.80 16.60 14.45
CA LYS A 34 6.44 17.87 15.12
C LYS A 34 7.28 19.03 14.61
N GLN A 35 8.59 18.86 14.51
CA GLN A 35 9.51 19.90 14.02
C GLN A 35 9.26 20.28 12.56
N ALA A 36 8.93 19.29 11.72
CA ALA A 36 8.61 19.49 10.31
C ALA A 36 7.16 19.99 10.07
N GLY A 37 6.32 20.05 11.10
CA GLY A 37 4.93 20.48 10.98
C GLY A 37 4.02 19.48 10.23
N ILE A 38 4.41 18.20 10.18
CA ILE A 38 3.65 17.10 9.56
C ILE A 38 3.08 16.12 10.58
N TYR A 39 3.17 16.46 11.87
CA TYR A 39 2.62 15.67 12.97
C TYR A 39 1.10 15.47 12.83
N LYS A 40 0.65 14.25 13.12
CA LYS A 40 -0.76 13.85 13.13
C LYS A 40 -1.07 13.33 14.54
N GLU A 41 -2.08 13.92 15.18
CA GLU A 41 -2.50 13.52 16.54
C GLU A 41 -2.90 12.04 16.62
N ASN A 42 -3.54 11.52 15.57
CA ASN A 42 -3.91 10.11 15.45
C ASN A 42 -2.90 9.28 14.63
N GLY A 43 -1.66 9.77 14.49
CA GLY A 43 -0.59 9.06 13.78
C GLY A 43 0.10 8.06 14.69
N VAL A 44 0.44 6.88 14.16
CA VAL A 44 1.30 5.92 14.86
C VAL A 44 2.76 6.26 14.53
N TYR A 45 3.54 6.52 15.58
CA TYR A 45 4.97 6.82 15.50
C TYR A 45 5.79 5.75 16.21
N GLY A 46 7.04 5.59 15.78
CA GLY A 46 7.96 4.55 16.27
C GLY A 46 8.43 3.63 15.14
N PRO A 47 9.32 2.66 15.45
CA PRO A 47 9.76 1.66 14.49
C PRO A 47 8.57 0.89 13.89
N VAL A 48 8.45 0.88 12.57
CA VAL A 48 7.34 0.22 11.87
C VAL A 48 7.77 -1.18 11.43
N PRO A 49 7.02 -2.24 11.77
CA PRO A 49 7.30 -3.59 11.28
C PRO A 49 7.02 -3.70 9.78
N ILE A 50 7.98 -4.22 9.01
CA ILE A 50 7.82 -4.48 7.58
C ILE A 50 8.47 -5.81 7.20
N ALA A 51 7.88 -6.49 6.21
CA ALA A 51 8.51 -7.63 5.56
C ALA A 51 9.28 -7.14 4.32
N VAL A 52 10.57 -7.45 4.26
CA VAL A 52 11.47 -6.94 3.23
C VAL A 52 11.17 -7.62 1.90
N GLY A 53 10.90 -6.82 0.87
CA GLY A 53 10.51 -7.27 -0.45
C GLY A 53 9.01 -7.56 -0.61
N ALA A 54 8.19 -7.28 0.41
CA ALA A 54 6.74 -7.47 0.38
C ALA A 54 6.00 -6.26 -0.23
N GLY A 55 6.69 -5.17 -0.56
CA GLY A 55 6.06 -3.97 -1.14
C GLY A 55 5.28 -3.12 -0.14
N HIS A 56 5.62 -3.19 1.15
CA HIS A 56 5.01 -2.34 2.19
C HIS A 56 5.45 -0.88 2.12
N VAL A 57 6.60 -0.64 1.50
CA VAL A 57 7.20 0.69 1.31
C VAL A 57 7.41 0.96 -0.17
N LEU A 58 7.89 2.16 -0.51
CA LEU A 58 8.24 2.50 -1.90
C LEU A 58 9.19 1.44 -2.48
N GLN A 59 8.97 1.05 -3.73
CA GLN A 59 9.76 0.00 -4.40
C GLN A 59 11.27 0.24 -4.27
N GLY A 60 11.72 1.47 -4.49
CA GLY A 60 13.15 1.80 -4.40
C GLY A 60 13.70 1.79 -2.97
N LEU A 61 12.83 1.93 -1.96
CA LEU A 61 13.20 1.75 -0.58
C LEU A 61 13.30 0.25 -0.26
N ASP A 62 12.28 -0.52 -0.65
CA ASP A 62 12.19 -1.96 -0.39
C ASP A 62 13.39 -2.72 -0.96
N GLU A 63 13.75 -2.44 -2.21
CA GLU A 63 14.94 -3.00 -2.88
C GLU A 63 16.25 -2.58 -2.19
N ALA A 64 16.29 -1.40 -1.58
CA ALA A 64 17.50 -0.87 -0.96
C ALA A 64 17.69 -1.34 0.49
N LEU A 65 16.65 -1.89 1.12
CA LEU A 65 16.73 -2.48 2.47
C LEU A 65 17.44 -3.84 2.46
N GLU A 66 17.36 -4.57 1.34
CA GLU A 66 18.03 -5.85 1.17
C GLU A 66 19.56 -5.68 1.26
N GLY A 67 20.20 -6.47 2.13
CA GLY A 67 21.64 -6.47 2.37
C GLY A 67 22.13 -5.39 3.35
N LEU A 68 21.26 -4.51 3.86
CA LEU A 68 21.60 -3.57 4.92
C LEU A 68 21.79 -4.28 6.26
N GLU A 69 22.51 -3.62 7.16
CA GLU A 69 22.83 -4.17 8.48
C GLU A 69 21.92 -3.58 9.57
N VAL A 70 21.48 -4.45 10.47
CA VAL A 70 20.70 -4.05 11.66
C VAL A 70 21.53 -3.13 12.56
N GLY A 71 20.90 -2.06 13.04
CA GLY A 71 21.46 -1.06 13.96
C GLY A 71 22.26 0.06 13.27
N LYS A 72 22.36 0.06 11.94
CA LYS A 72 23.04 1.12 11.17
C LYS A 72 22.06 2.05 10.49
N LYS A 73 22.48 3.32 10.36
CA LYS A 73 21.78 4.34 9.60
C LYS A 73 22.30 4.42 8.18
N TYR A 74 21.39 4.50 7.23
CA TYR A 74 21.67 4.62 5.81
C TYR A 74 20.89 5.78 5.21
N GLU A 75 21.48 6.41 4.20
CA GLU A 75 20.80 7.40 3.37
C GLU A 75 20.61 6.80 1.98
N ILE A 76 19.36 6.72 1.53
CA ILE A 76 18.96 6.06 0.29
C ILE A 76 18.31 7.09 -0.62
N GLU A 77 18.87 7.27 -1.81
CA GLU A 77 18.26 8.09 -2.86
C GLU A 77 17.31 7.25 -3.70
N ILE A 78 16.05 7.68 -3.76
CA ILE A 78 14.99 7.03 -4.54
C ILE A 78 14.66 7.90 -5.75
N PRO A 79 14.92 7.43 -6.99
CA PRO A 79 14.53 8.15 -8.18
C PRO A 79 13.00 8.10 -8.38
N PRO A 80 12.40 9.02 -9.14
CA PRO A 80 10.96 9.10 -9.31
C PRO A 80 10.31 7.80 -9.79
N GLU A 81 10.99 7.03 -10.64
CA GLU A 81 10.51 5.75 -11.17
C GLU A 81 10.26 4.70 -10.10
N LYS A 82 11.07 4.70 -9.03
CA LYS A 82 10.99 3.75 -7.92
C LYS A 82 10.31 4.34 -6.66
N GLY A 83 9.89 5.61 -6.73
CA GLY A 83 9.15 6.30 -5.68
C GLY A 83 7.67 6.45 -6.06
N PHE A 84 7.17 7.69 -6.08
CA PHE A 84 5.77 8.00 -6.42
C PHE A 84 5.47 8.04 -7.93
N GLY A 85 6.35 7.46 -8.75
CA GLY A 85 6.23 7.43 -10.19
C GLY A 85 6.67 8.71 -10.90
N ARG A 86 6.77 8.61 -12.23
CA ARG A 86 7.03 9.77 -13.10
C ARG A 86 5.79 10.65 -13.18
N ARG A 87 6.01 11.96 -13.22
CA ARG A 87 4.93 12.92 -13.43
C ARG A 87 4.38 12.80 -14.85
N ASP A 88 3.12 12.40 -14.98
CA ASP A 88 2.43 12.26 -16.25
C ASP A 88 1.83 13.60 -16.70
N ARG A 89 2.25 14.07 -17.88
CA ARG A 89 1.72 15.28 -18.51
C ARG A 89 0.24 15.15 -18.89
N LYS A 90 -0.27 13.94 -19.11
CA LYS A 90 -1.69 13.69 -19.43
C LYS A 90 -2.61 13.92 -18.23
N LEU A 91 -2.08 13.77 -17.01
CA LEU A 91 -2.78 14.09 -15.77
C LEU A 91 -2.77 15.59 -15.44
N ILE A 92 -2.15 16.43 -16.28
CA ILE A 92 -2.27 17.88 -16.16
C ILE A 92 -3.39 18.34 -17.10
N LYS A 93 -4.56 18.63 -16.55
CA LYS A 93 -5.71 19.08 -17.34
C LYS A 93 -5.89 20.59 -17.24
N THR A 94 -6.55 21.14 -18.26
CA THR A 94 -6.90 22.56 -18.31
C THR A 94 -8.40 22.71 -18.19
N PHE A 95 -8.82 23.57 -17.28
CA PHE A 95 -10.21 23.92 -17.03
C PHE A 95 -10.41 25.41 -17.26
N THR A 96 -11.66 25.80 -17.43
CA THR A 96 -12.06 27.20 -17.50
C THR A 96 -12.22 27.76 -16.09
N LEU A 97 -11.91 29.04 -15.90
CA LEU A 97 -12.16 29.72 -14.61
C LEU A 97 -13.65 29.70 -14.24
N GLY A 98 -14.55 29.67 -15.23
CA GLY A 98 -15.99 29.54 -15.01
C GLY A 98 -16.40 28.24 -14.32
N GLN A 99 -15.70 27.12 -14.55
CA GLN A 99 -15.96 25.85 -13.87
C GLN A 99 -15.74 25.97 -12.36
N PHE A 100 -14.64 26.60 -11.95
CA PHE A 100 -14.35 26.85 -10.53
C PHE A 100 -15.36 27.81 -9.90
N ARG A 101 -15.70 28.90 -10.60
CA ARG A 101 -16.66 29.89 -10.11
C ARG A 101 -18.05 29.30 -9.87
N ARG A 102 -18.50 28.36 -10.71
CA ARG A 102 -19.79 27.66 -10.51
C ARG A 102 -19.81 26.82 -9.24
N GLN A 103 -18.65 26.35 -8.78
CA GLN A 103 -18.48 25.62 -7.53
C GLN A 103 -18.12 26.55 -6.35
N GLY A 104 -18.15 27.87 -6.54
CA GLY A 104 -17.77 28.85 -5.52
C GLY A 104 -16.27 28.91 -5.23
N ILE A 105 -15.42 28.32 -6.08
CA ILE A 105 -13.98 28.22 -5.87
C ILE A 105 -13.25 29.36 -6.59
N ILE A 106 -12.32 30.02 -5.88
CA ILE A 106 -11.40 31.01 -6.46
C ILE A 106 -10.01 30.38 -6.50
N PRO A 107 -9.59 29.81 -7.65
CA PRO A 107 -8.33 29.07 -7.74
C PRO A 107 -7.11 30.00 -7.72
N PHE A 108 -6.06 29.59 -7.02
CA PHE A 108 -4.74 30.22 -7.06
C PHE A 108 -3.62 29.15 -7.16
N PRO A 109 -2.44 29.48 -7.71
CA PRO A 109 -1.32 28.53 -7.82
C PRO A 109 -0.98 27.87 -6.47
N GLY A 110 -0.83 26.57 -6.46
CA GLY A 110 -0.53 25.76 -5.28
C GLY A 110 -1.75 25.28 -4.50
N MET A 111 -2.96 25.80 -4.78
CA MET A 111 -4.20 25.41 -4.10
C MET A 111 -4.57 23.94 -4.39
N PRO A 112 -4.81 23.11 -3.36
CA PRO A 112 -5.46 21.82 -3.55
C PRO A 112 -6.92 22.05 -3.92
N VAL A 113 -7.39 21.35 -4.96
CA VAL A 113 -8.75 21.50 -5.50
C VAL A 113 -9.35 20.13 -5.76
N GLU A 114 -10.65 20.01 -5.48
CA GLU A 114 -11.44 18.85 -5.84
C GLU A 114 -12.43 19.27 -6.93
N ILE A 115 -12.28 18.69 -8.12
CA ILE A 115 -13.04 19.08 -9.30
C ILE A 115 -13.87 17.90 -9.75
N GLU A 116 -15.18 18.12 -9.81
CA GLU A 116 -16.10 17.20 -10.45
C GLU A 116 -15.95 17.24 -11.98
N THR A 117 -15.68 16.08 -12.56
CA THR A 117 -15.61 15.87 -14.01
C THR A 117 -17.00 15.74 -14.62
N GLU A 118 -17.10 15.84 -15.94
CA GLU A 118 -18.37 15.64 -16.68
C GLU A 118 -18.99 14.26 -16.45
N SER A 119 -18.19 13.26 -16.06
CA SER A 119 -18.65 11.91 -15.70
C SER A 119 -19.10 11.78 -14.23
N GLY A 120 -19.27 12.89 -13.50
CA GLY A 120 -19.65 12.90 -12.08
C GLY A 120 -18.55 12.44 -11.11
N ARG A 121 -17.35 12.13 -11.61
CA ARG A 121 -16.21 11.72 -10.77
C ARG A 121 -15.53 12.94 -10.19
N LYS A 122 -15.32 12.97 -8.88
CA LYS A 122 -14.52 14.00 -8.21
C LYS A 122 -13.04 13.64 -8.27
N LEU A 123 -12.23 14.54 -8.84
CA LEU A 123 -10.79 14.38 -8.93
C LEU A 123 -10.10 15.41 -8.04
N LYS A 124 -9.21 14.94 -7.16
CA LYS A 124 -8.37 15.79 -6.34
C LYS A 124 -7.07 16.11 -7.07
N GLY A 125 -6.71 17.38 -7.14
CA GLY A 125 -5.48 17.84 -7.78
C GLY A 125 -4.98 19.15 -7.20
N ARG A 126 -3.91 19.69 -7.79
CA ARG A 126 -3.28 20.94 -7.36
C ARG A 126 -3.25 21.95 -8.51
N VAL A 127 -3.68 23.18 -8.26
CA VAL A 127 -3.62 24.25 -9.27
C VAL A 127 -2.17 24.60 -9.55
N LEU A 128 -1.75 24.51 -10.81
CA LEU A 128 -0.41 24.92 -11.25
C LEU A 128 -0.36 26.40 -11.59
N THR A 129 -1.29 26.83 -12.44
CA THR A 129 -1.30 28.20 -12.97
C THR A 129 -2.72 28.65 -13.26
N VAL A 130 -2.99 29.92 -13.00
CA VAL A 130 -4.23 30.60 -13.40
C VAL A 130 -3.85 31.74 -14.33
N SER A 131 -4.23 31.65 -15.60
CA SER A 131 -3.88 32.66 -16.61
C SER A 131 -4.87 32.69 -17.76
N GLY A 132 -5.24 33.89 -18.22
CA GLY A 132 -6.10 34.08 -19.38
C GLY A 132 -7.45 33.34 -19.29
N GLY A 133 -8.08 33.34 -18.11
CA GLY A 133 -9.35 32.64 -17.86
C GLY A 133 -9.26 31.10 -17.86
N ARG A 134 -8.04 30.55 -17.92
CA ARG A 134 -7.76 29.11 -17.87
C ARG A 134 -7.00 28.76 -16.59
N VAL A 135 -7.33 27.60 -16.05
CA VAL A 135 -6.74 27.05 -14.83
C VAL A 135 -6.14 25.71 -15.19
N ARG A 136 -4.83 25.55 -14.99
CA ARG A 136 -4.14 24.27 -15.16
C ARG A 136 -4.09 23.58 -13.82
N VAL A 137 -4.52 22.32 -13.78
CA VAL A 137 -4.60 21.50 -12.57
C VAL A 137 -3.80 20.24 -12.80
N ASP A 138 -2.96 19.90 -11.83
CA ASP A 138 -2.17 18.69 -11.79
C ASP A 138 -2.88 17.63 -10.95
N PHE A 139 -3.19 16.49 -11.55
CA PHE A 139 -3.78 15.33 -10.87
C PHE A 139 -2.76 14.23 -10.55
N ASN A 140 -1.46 14.48 -10.75
CA ASN A 140 -0.42 13.55 -10.31
C ASN A 140 -0.34 13.49 -8.78
N HIS A 141 0.28 12.41 -8.27
CA HIS A 141 0.66 12.33 -6.87
C HIS A 141 1.51 13.56 -6.46
N PRO A 142 1.36 14.15 -5.26
CA PRO A 142 2.08 15.35 -4.84
C PRO A 142 3.61 15.29 -4.97
N TYR A 143 4.16 14.08 -4.89
CA TYR A 143 5.60 13.80 -4.96
C TYR A 143 6.03 13.10 -6.27
N ALA A 144 5.13 12.95 -7.24
CA ALA A 144 5.46 12.35 -8.54
C ALA A 144 6.51 13.21 -9.28
N GLY A 145 7.50 12.55 -9.86
CA GLY A 145 8.59 13.20 -10.58
C GLY A 145 9.66 13.86 -9.71
N LYS A 146 9.60 13.72 -8.37
CA LYS A 146 10.63 14.24 -7.45
C LYS A 146 11.64 13.15 -7.08
N HIS A 147 12.90 13.52 -6.88
CA HIS A 147 13.86 12.64 -6.22
C HIS A 147 13.65 12.69 -4.72
N LEU A 148 13.67 11.53 -4.06
CA LEU A 148 13.47 11.43 -2.62
C LEU A 148 14.77 10.94 -1.97
N ILE A 149 15.00 11.40 -0.75
CA ILE A 149 16.06 10.90 0.13
C ILE A 149 15.36 10.28 1.34
N TYR A 150 15.68 9.04 1.63
CA TYR A 150 15.23 8.35 2.84
C TYR A 150 16.42 8.10 3.75
N GLU A 151 16.37 8.70 4.93
CA GLU A 151 17.23 8.31 6.04
C GLU A 151 16.55 7.14 6.75
N VAL A 152 17.18 5.97 6.76
CA VAL A 152 16.62 4.75 7.36
C VAL A 152 17.53 4.15 8.42
N GLU A 153 16.91 3.53 9.41
CA GLU A 153 17.56 2.77 10.46
C GLU A 153 16.77 1.47 10.70
N ILE A 154 17.43 0.34 10.49
CA ILE A 154 16.86 -0.96 10.84
C ILE A 154 17.10 -1.18 12.33
N VAL A 155 16.07 -1.06 13.15
CA VAL A 155 16.19 -1.12 14.62
C VAL A 155 16.45 -2.55 15.07
N GLU A 156 15.65 -3.48 14.57
CA GLU A 156 15.77 -4.90 14.88
C GLU A 156 15.25 -5.77 13.73
N LYS A 157 15.75 -7.01 13.70
CA LYS A 157 15.22 -8.10 12.87
C LYS A 157 14.37 -8.99 13.79
N VAL A 158 13.12 -9.23 13.41
CA VAL A 158 12.18 -10.04 14.17
C VAL A 158 12.34 -11.50 13.76
N GLU A 159 12.78 -12.34 14.70
CA GLU A 159 13.02 -13.77 14.44
C GLU A 159 11.86 -14.65 14.89
N ASP A 160 11.22 -14.28 16.01
CA ASP A 160 10.11 -15.03 16.59
C ASP A 160 8.88 -15.06 15.66
N PRO A 161 8.34 -16.24 15.30
CA PRO A 161 7.22 -16.36 14.37
C PRO A 161 5.95 -15.63 14.82
N ILE A 162 5.63 -15.63 16.11
CA ILE A 162 4.44 -14.96 16.65
C ILE A 162 4.62 -13.45 16.53
N GLU A 163 5.79 -12.93 16.92
CA GLU A 163 6.10 -11.50 16.79
C GLU A 163 6.16 -11.04 15.32
N LYS A 164 6.50 -11.92 14.38
CA LYS A 164 6.38 -11.61 12.93
C LYS A 164 4.93 -11.39 12.53
N VAL A 165 4.04 -12.31 12.89
CA VAL A 165 2.60 -12.21 12.58
C VAL A 165 2.02 -10.96 13.25
N LYS A 166 2.35 -10.74 14.52
CA LYS A 166 1.97 -9.55 15.27
C LYS A 166 2.43 -8.26 14.62
N GLY A 167 3.68 -8.21 14.13
CA GLY A 167 4.18 -7.06 13.37
C GLY A 167 3.40 -6.80 12.09
N MET A 168 2.95 -7.84 11.37
CA MET A 168 2.10 -7.64 10.19
C MET A 168 0.71 -7.14 10.57
N ILE A 169 0.14 -7.61 11.69
CA ILE A 169 -1.10 -7.06 12.25
C ILE A 169 -0.93 -5.58 12.60
N GLU A 170 0.12 -5.19 13.32
CA GLU A 170 0.39 -3.79 13.68
C GLU A 170 0.53 -2.89 12.44
N LEU A 171 1.13 -3.40 11.36
CA LEU A 171 1.29 -2.66 10.11
C LEU A 171 -0.06 -2.39 9.42
N ARG A 172 -0.93 -3.41 9.32
CA ARG A 172 -2.20 -3.35 8.57
C ARG A 172 -3.33 -2.75 9.39
N LEU A 173 -3.35 -3.07 10.67
CA LEU A 173 -4.40 -2.78 11.62
C LEU A 173 -3.85 -1.88 12.73
N GLN A 174 -3.32 -0.71 12.37
CA GLN A 174 -2.69 0.26 13.29
C GLN A 174 -3.56 0.71 14.48
N ARG A 175 -4.88 0.48 14.43
CA ARG A 175 -5.82 0.80 15.51
C ARG A 175 -6.11 -0.38 16.44
N VAL A 176 -5.61 -1.55 16.11
CA VAL A 176 -5.83 -2.79 16.85
C VAL A 176 -4.66 -3.02 17.79
N ASP A 177 -4.99 -3.30 19.04
CA ASP A 177 -3.99 -3.77 19.99
C ASP A 177 -3.64 -5.23 19.67
N ALA A 178 -2.52 -5.42 18.98
CA ALA A 178 -2.06 -6.74 18.58
C ALA A 178 -1.77 -7.68 19.77
N ASN A 179 -1.68 -7.17 21.01
CA ASN A 179 -1.56 -8.00 22.21
C ASN A 179 -2.87 -8.69 22.63
N LYS A 180 -4.02 -8.17 22.17
CA LYS A 180 -5.33 -8.77 22.44
C LYS A 180 -5.71 -9.83 21.40
N VAL A 181 -5.03 -9.83 20.25
CA VAL A 181 -5.24 -10.81 19.19
C VAL A 181 -4.60 -12.12 19.61
N ILE A 182 -5.33 -13.22 19.50
CA ILE A 182 -4.81 -14.55 19.80
C ILE A 182 -4.16 -15.07 18.51
N ILE A 183 -2.90 -15.48 18.62
CA ILE A 183 -2.08 -15.92 17.50
C ILE A 183 -1.51 -17.30 17.83
N GLU A 184 -1.79 -18.26 16.97
CA GLU A 184 -1.19 -19.60 17.01
C GLU A 184 -0.40 -19.80 15.71
N VAL A 185 0.87 -20.22 15.84
CA VAL A 185 1.77 -20.42 14.71
C VAL A 185 2.29 -21.85 14.71
N GLY A 186 1.97 -22.59 13.65
CA GLY A 186 2.56 -23.89 13.34
C GLY A 186 3.74 -23.77 12.38
N GLU A 187 4.11 -24.88 11.72
CA GLU A 187 5.26 -24.90 10.80
C GLU A 187 4.97 -24.14 9.49
N LYS A 188 3.74 -24.26 8.99
CA LYS A 188 3.25 -23.62 7.76
C LYS A 188 1.84 -23.06 7.90
N ASP A 189 1.21 -23.31 9.03
CA ASP A 189 -0.13 -22.90 9.37
C ASP A 189 -0.11 -21.76 10.39
N VAL A 190 -1.04 -20.82 10.26
CA VAL A 190 -1.24 -19.73 11.22
C VAL A 190 -2.73 -19.56 11.49
N VAL A 191 -3.09 -19.45 12.76
CA VAL A 191 -4.42 -19.05 13.20
C VAL A 191 -4.33 -17.66 13.83
N VAL A 192 -5.14 -16.73 13.32
CA VAL A 192 -5.27 -15.37 13.86
C VAL A 192 -6.72 -15.15 14.29
N ASP A 193 -6.91 -14.96 15.58
CA ASP A 193 -8.23 -14.78 16.16
C ASP A 193 -8.41 -13.34 16.69
N PHE A 194 -9.22 -12.58 15.95
CA PHE A 194 -9.63 -11.21 16.20
C PHE A 194 -10.88 -11.11 17.08
N THR A 195 -11.49 -12.22 17.51
CA THR A 195 -12.69 -12.22 18.38
C THR A 195 -12.55 -11.29 19.58
N PRO A 196 -11.40 -11.24 20.31
CA PRO A 196 -11.24 -10.36 21.46
C PRO A 196 -11.24 -8.85 21.14
N VAL A 197 -11.10 -8.47 19.87
CA VAL A 197 -11.03 -7.06 19.43
C VAL A 197 -12.19 -6.67 18.51
N LEU A 198 -13.19 -7.54 18.31
CA LEU A 198 -14.33 -7.28 17.42
C LEU A 198 -15.14 -6.04 17.80
N ASP A 199 -15.28 -5.76 19.09
CA ASP A 199 -16.04 -4.60 19.58
C ASP A 199 -15.26 -3.28 19.45
N GLU A 200 -13.94 -3.35 19.25
CA GLU A 200 -13.04 -2.19 19.21
C GLU A 200 -12.84 -1.67 17.78
N VAL A 201 -13.18 -2.47 16.76
CA VAL A 201 -12.84 -2.23 15.36
C VAL A 201 -14.03 -2.49 14.47
N ASP A 202 -14.25 -1.65 13.47
CA ASP A 202 -15.33 -1.93 12.51
C ASP A 202 -15.02 -3.19 11.68
N ARG A 203 -16.05 -4.02 11.47
CA ARG A 203 -15.95 -5.28 10.72
C ARG A 203 -15.37 -5.10 9.31
N GLY A 204 -15.65 -3.96 8.66
CA GLY A 204 -15.10 -3.63 7.34
C GLY A 204 -13.58 -3.43 7.36
N THR A 205 -13.05 -2.78 8.38
CA THR A 205 -11.60 -2.65 8.60
C THR A 205 -10.96 -4.00 8.89
N LEU A 206 -11.59 -4.85 9.70
CA LEU A 206 -11.07 -6.20 9.96
C LEU A 206 -11.06 -7.05 8.69
N ALA A 207 -12.13 -7.04 7.89
CA ALA A 207 -12.21 -7.78 6.63
C ALA A 207 -11.14 -7.33 5.62
N LEU A 208 -10.90 -6.02 5.49
CA LEU A 208 -9.80 -5.51 4.64
C LEU A 208 -8.43 -5.88 5.21
N GLY A 209 -8.28 -5.81 6.54
CA GLY A 209 -7.07 -6.20 7.25
C GLY A 209 -6.72 -7.66 7.01
N GLU A 210 -7.71 -8.55 7.09
CA GLU A 210 -7.60 -9.98 6.84
C GLU A 210 -7.02 -10.26 5.45
N ILE A 211 -7.60 -9.69 4.39
CA ILE A 211 -7.15 -9.88 3.01
C ILE A 211 -5.68 -9.46 2.83
N LEU A 212 -5.31 -8.31 3.41
CA LEU A 212 -3.94 -7.80 3.31
C LEU A 212 -2.97 -8.65 4.13
N LEU A 213 -3.38 -9.04 5.33
CA LEU A 213 -2.58 -9.85 6.24
C LEU A 213 -2.36 -11.25 5.67
N GLU A 214 -3.37 -11.86 5.05
CA GLU A 214 -3.25 -13.14 4.36
C GLU A 214 -2.16 -13.07 3.28
N SER A 215 -2.14 -12.00 2.47
CA SER A 215 -1.09 -11.80 1.46
C SER A 215 0.30 -11.68 2.09
N ASP A 216 0.42 -10.97 3.22
CA ASP A 216 1.70 -10.79 3.91
C ASP A 216 2.19 -12.10 4.53
N LEU A 217 1.30 -12.88 5.16
CA LEU A 217 1.61 -14.17 5.76
C LEU A 217 2.01 -15.19 4.69
N LYS A 218 1.33 -15.22 3.54
CA LYS A 218 1.75 -16.03 2.39
C LYS A 218 3.13 -15.63 1.88
N PHE A 219 3.43 -14.33 1.85
CA PHE A 219 4.76 -13.85 1.47
C PHE A 219 5.85 -14.32 2.45
N LEU A 220 5.53 -14.43 3.74
CA LEU A 220 6.43 -14.97 4.77
C LEU A 220 6.58 -16.51 4.71
N GLY A 221 5.80 -17.19 3.88
CA GLY A 221 5.92 -18.64 3.64
C GLY A 221 4.84 -19.50 4.31
N TYR A 222 3.82 -18.90 4.92
CA TYR A 222 2.68 -19.64 5.46
C TYR A 222 1.72 -20.05 4.33
N GLU A 223 1.27 -21.30 4.35
CA GLU A 223 0.42 -21.90 3.30
C GLU A 223 -1.05 -21.92 3.73
N GLU A 224 -1.31 -22.29 4.98
CA GLU A 224 -2.64 -22.40 5.56
C GLU A 224 -2.86 -21.30 6.58
N ILE A 225 -3.77 -20.37 6.29
CA ILE A 225 -4.02 -19.21 7.17
C ILE A 225 -5.50 -19.21 7.51
N THR A 226 -5.80 -19.26 8.80
CA THR A 226 -7.17 -19.27 9.32
C THR A 226 -7.41 -18.01 10.13
N PHE A 227 -8.49 -17.32 9.82
CA PHE A 227 -8.94 -16.14 10.56
C PHE A 227 -10.24 -16.45 11.32
N LYS A 228 -10.34 -15.92 12.53
CA LYS A 228 -11.54 -15.99 13.36
C LYS A 228 -11.92 -14.60 13.86
N PRO A 229 -13.13 -14.09 13.57
CA PRO A 229 -13.99 -14.53 12.47
C PRO A 229 -13.30 -14.30 11.11
N ASN A 230 -13.76 -15.00 10.08
CA ASN A 230 -13.25 -14.84 8.71
C ASN A 230 -13.96 -13.69 7.96
N VAL A 231 -13.47 -13.33 6.76
CA VAL A 231 -14.05 -12.26 5.94
C VAL A 231 -15.54 -12.49 5.68
N GLU A 232 -15.96 -13.73 5.42
CA GLU A 232 -17.35 -14.04 5.10
C GLU A 232 -18.27 -13.75 6.29
N GLU A 233 -17.90 -14.20 7.49
CA GLU A 233 -18.58 -13.93 8.75
C GLU A 233 -18.61 -12.43 9.10
N LEU A 234 -17.50 -11.73 8.86
CA LEU A 234 -17.40 -10.28 9.11
C LEU A 234 -18.33 -9.46 8.19
N LEU A 235 -18.57 -9.94 6.97
CA LEU A 235 -19.39 -9.25 5.98
C LEU A 235 -20.87 -9.65 6.01
N LYS A 236 -21.27 -10.68 6.78
CA LYS A 236 -22.68 -11.04 6.96
C LYS A 236 -23.47 -9.87 7.58
N PRO A 237 -24.67 -9.57 7.07
CA PRO A 237 -25.54 -8.58 7.68
C PRO A 237 -25.92 -9.03 9.11
N PRO A 238 -26.09 -8.09 10.06
CA PRO A 238 -26.31 -8.40 11.47
C PRO A 238 -27.51 -9.33 11.73
N GLU A 239 -28.58 -9.25 10.91
CA GLU A 239 -29.75 -10.13 11.01
C GLU A 239 -29.46 -11.63 10.73
N GLU A 240 -28.44 -11.94 9.92
CA GLU A 240 -28.06 -13.32 9.60
C GLU A 240 -27.04 -13.88 10.62
N ALA A 241 -26.23 -13.00 11.23
CA ALA A 241 -25.29 -13.38 12.28
C ALA A 241 -26.01 -13.72 13.60
N GLU A 242 -27.03 -12.92 13.99
CA GLU A 242 -27.87 -13.19 15.16
C GLU A 242 -28.67 -14.50 14.99
N ALA A 243 -29.16 -14.78 13.78
CA ALA A 243 -29.89 -16.01 13.50
C ALA A 243 -29.00 -17.27 13.52
N GLU A 244 -27.72 -17.17 13.13
CA GLU A 244 -26.77 -18.28 13.27
C GLU A 244 -26.33 -18.47 14.73
N GLU A 245 -26.07 -17.39 15.48
CA GLU A 245 -25.77 -17.46 16.91
C GLU A 245 -26.93 -18.12 17.70
N GLU A 246 -28.19 -17.75 17.43
CA GLU A 246 -29.36 -18.41 18.02
C GLU A 246 -29.45 -19.90 17.65
N VAL A 247 -29.14 -20.27 16.41
CA VAL A 247 -29.17 -21.68 15.94
C VAL A 247 -28.00 -22.50 16.52
N ILE A 248 -26.86 -21.87 16.80
CA ILE A 248 -25.71 -22.52 17.45
C ILE A 248 -25.99 -22.69 18.95
N GLU A 249 -26.53 -21.68 19.62
CA GLU A 249 -26.97 -21.78 21.03
C GLU A 249 -28.04 -22.87 21.21
N GLU A 250 -29.04 -22.94 20.31
CA GLU A 250 -30.09 -23.97 20.35
C GLU A 250 -29.51 -25.39 20.15
N LYS A 251 -28.48 -25.55 19.30
CA LYS A 251 -27.77 -26.82 19.11
C LYS A 251 -26.87 -27.23 20.26
N VAL A 252 -26.31 -26.26 20.99
CA VAL A 252 -25.47 -26.52 22.17
C VAL A 252 -26.35 -26.84 23.38
N GLU A 253 -27.52 -26.21 23.52
CA GLU A 253 -28.53 -26.59 24.52
C GLU A 253 -29.17 -27.96 24.26
N GLU A 254 -29.32 -28.40 23.01
CA GLU A 254 -29.78 -29.77 22.71
C GLU A 254 -28.73 -30.86 22.98
N ALA A 255 -27.44 -30.50 23.17
CA ALA A 255 -26.34 -31.46 23.22
C ALA A 255 -25.87 -31.88 24.63
N GLU A 256 -26.21 -31.20 25.72
CA GLU A 256 -25.95 -31.68 27.10
C GLU A 256 -27.00 -31.19 28.13
N PRO A 257 -27.42 -31.99 29.14
CA PRO A 257 -27.02 -33.37 29.47
C PRO A 257 -28.18 -34.35 29.71
N ALA A 258 -27.91 -35.63 29.42
CA ALA A 258 -28.51 -36.75 30.13
C ALA A 258 -27.40 -37.73 30.53
N GLU A 259 -26.68 -37.46 31.62
CA GLU A 259 -26.07 -38.51 32.45
C GLU A 259 -25.60 -37.95 33.81
N THR A 260 -26.36 -38.24 34.86
CA THR A 260 -25.81 -38.52 36.22
C THR A 260 -26.91 -39.02 37.14
N THR A 261 -26.84 -40.30 37.55
CA THR A 261 -27.29 -40.73 38.89
C THR A 261 -26.38 -41.84 39.41
N GLU A 262 -25.59 -41.43 40.39
CA GLU A 262 -25.28 -42.06 41.69
C GLU A 262 -24.66 -43.47 41.82
N ALA A 263 -23.72 -43.50 42.76
CA ALA A 263 -22.86 -44.60 43.18
C ALA A 263 -23.48 -45.47 44.28
N THR A 264 -23.03 -46.74 44.42
CA THR A 264 -22.68 -47.34 45.72
C THR A 264 -21.82 -48.61 45.56
N GLU A 265 -20.99 -48.86 46.58
CA GLU A 265 -19.98 -49.91 46.76
C GLU A 265 -20.55 -51.35 46.84
N GLU A 266 -19.79 -52.36 46.38
CA GLU A 266 -19.47 -53.56 47.20
C GLU A 266 -18.45 -54.50 46.50
N THR A 267 -17.57 -55.09 47.31
CA THR A 267 -16.55 -56.11 47.03
C THR A 267 -17.13 -57.48 46.64
N THR A 268 -16.50 -58.22 45.70
CA THR A 268 -16.05 -59.63 45.84
C THR A 268 -15.47 -60.22 44.53
N GLU A 269 -14.25 -60.75 44.65
CA GLU A 269 -13.70 -62.03 44.14
C GLU A 269 -14.22 -62.73 42.84
N THR A 270 -13.23 -63.17 42.03
CA THR A 270 -13.13 -64.51 41.40
C THR A 270 -13.64 -64.72 39.95
N THR A 271 -12.66 -64.71 39.01
CA THR A 271 -12.30 -65.85 38.11
C THR A 271 -12.88 -65.99 36.68
N GLN A 272 -11.90 -66.20 35.77
CA GLN A 272 -11.87 -66.98 34.51
C GLN A 272 -12.67 -66.53 33.29
N GLU A 273 -11.93 -66.34 32.18
CA GLU A 273 -12.04 -67.10 30.91
C GLU A 273 -13.00 -66.38 29.96
N GLU A 274 -12.78 -66.22 28.66
CA GLU A 274 -11.99 -66.99 27.71
C GLU A 274 -11.76 -66.08 26.48
N LYS A 275 -10.57 -66.18 25.89
CA LYS A 275 -10.30 -65.93 24.46
C LYS A 275 -11.04 -67.01 23.63
N PRO A 276 -11.01 -67.08 22.28
CA PRO A 276 -10.32 -66.21 21.30
C PRO A 276 -11.06 -66.00 19.93
N ALA A 277 -10.42 -65.17 19.09
CA ALA A 277 -10.13 -65.36 17.65
C ALA A 277 -11.26 -65.66 16.63
N LYS A 278 -11.22 -64.91 15.52
CA LYS A 278 -10.67 -65.34 14.22
C LYS A 278 -10.50 -64.09 13.31
N GLU A 279 -9.34 -63.85 12.68
CA GLU A 279 -8.86 -64.45 11.41
C GLU A 279 -9.87 -64.19 10.27
N LYS A 280 -9.56 -63.65 9.08
CA LYS A 280 -8.38 -63.66 8.20
C LYS A 280 -8.59 -62.54 7.14
N ALA A 281 -7.55 -61.80 6.77
CA ALA A 281 -6.58 -62.06 5.68
C ALA A 281 -7.08 -61.56 4.31
N GLU A 282 -6.29 -60.67 3.70
CA GLU A 282 -5.65 -60.84 2.36
C GLU A 282 -6.52 -60.19 1.27
N ASP A 283 -6.02 -59.49 0.25
CA ASP A 283 -4.67 -59.33 -0.25
C ASP A 283 -4.59 -58.08 -1.16
N GLU A 284 -3.35 -57.63 -1.36
CA GLU A 284 -2.67 -57.04 -2.55
C GLU A 284 -3.52 -56.50 -3.73
N GLU A 285 -3.15 -55.41 -4.41
CA GLU A 285 -1.90 -55.30 -5.17
C GLU A 285 -1.62 -53.85 -5.65
N THR A 286 -0.33 -53.57 -5.78
CA THR A 286 0.35 -52.30 -6.15
C THR A 286 0.52 -52.07 -7.66
N LYS A 287 1.12 -50.89 -7.98
CA LYS A 287 1.99 -50.52 -9.14
C LYS A 287 1.30 -49.90 -10.37
N GLU A 288 1.83 -48.92 -11.10
CA GLU A 288 3.02 -48.03 -11.05
C GLU A 288 2.95 -47.09 -12.28
N THR A 289 3.53 -45.88 -12.22
CA THR A 289 4.08 -45.04 -13.35
C THR A 289 3.13 -44.55 -14.47
N GLU A 290 3.27 -43.37 -15.11
CA GLU A 290 4.43 -42.74 -15.75
C GLU A 290 4.11 -41.26 -16.15
N GLU A 291 5.10 -40.35 -16.14
CA GLU A 291 5.08 -39.07 -16.92
C GLU A 291 5.41 -39.34 -18.41
N PRO A 292 5.25 -38.36 -19.33
CA PRO A 292 6.44 -37.55 -19.69
C PRO A 292 6.19 -36.07 -20.09
N LYS A 293 7.31 -35.32 -20.07
CA LYS A 293 7.58 -33.99 -20.65
C LYS A 293 7.53 -33.95 -22.18
N GLU A 294 7.34 -32.76 -22.77
CA GLU A 294 8.14 -32.33 -23.94
C GLU A 294 8.24 -30.79 -24.06
N GLU A 295 9.37 -30.35 -24.64
CA GLU A 295 9.96 -29.00 -24.70
C GLU A 295 9.91 -28.39 -26.12
N ALA A 296 10.01 -27.05 -26.20
CA ALA A 296 10.73 -26.21 -27.18
C ALA A 296 10.37 -26.21 -28.70
N GLU A 297 10.19 -25.02 -29.30
CA GLU A 297 11.26 -24.32 -30.06
C GLU A 297 10.87 -22.96 -30.71
N LYS A 298 11.93 -22.15 -30.86
CA LYS A 298 12.19 -20.85 -31.49
C LYS A 298 11.55 -20.52 -32.86
N ALA A 299 11.44 -19.22 -33.16
CA ALA A 299 12.01 -18.61 -34.39
C ALA A 299 12.14 -17.08 -34.30
N GLU A 300 13.34 -16.58 -34.62
CA GLU A 300 13.68 -15.20 -34.98
C GLU A 300 13.17 -14.85 -36.39
N GLU A 301 12.85 -13.58 -36.66
CA GLU A 301 13.03 -13.00 -38.00
C GLU A 301 13.37 -11.48 -37.92
N GLU A 302 14.62 -11.15 -38.23
CA GLU A 302 15.04 -9.83 -38.73
C GLU A 302 14.78 -9.73 -40.24
N GLU A 303 14.14 -8.68 -40.75
CA GLU A 303 14.62 -7.97 -41.96
C GLU A 303 13.92 -6.61 -42.24
N LYS A 304 14.66 -5.52 -41.97
CA LYS A 304 14.99 -4.34 -42.80
C LYS A 304 13.94 -3.46 -43.56
N PRO A 305 14.32 -2.19 -43.87
CA PRO A 305 13.40 -1.06 -44.05
C PRO A 305 13.10 -0.71 -45.51
N LYS A 306 11.98 -0.03 -45.79
CA LYS A 306 11.71 0.61 -47.08
C LYS A 306 11.78 2.13 -47.05
N LYS A 307 12.60 2.63 -47.98
CA LYS A 307 12.94 4.00 -48.33
C LYS A 307 11.74 4.88 -48.72
N ARG A 308 11.85 6.15 -48.33
CA ARG A 308 11.60 7.40 -49.06
C ARG A 308 10.71 7.32 -50.32
N THR A 309 9.71 8.20 -50.36
CA THR A 309 9.43 9.04 -51.53
C THR A 309 9.33 10.51 -51.13
N ARG A 310 10.28 11.30 -51.64
CA ARG A 310 10.17 12.76 -51.74
C ARG A 310 9.24 13.07 -52.91
N LYS A 311 8.27 13.98 -52.74
CA LYS A 311 7.77 14.80 -53.85
C LYS A 311 7.68 16.24 -53.41
N SER A 312 8.62 17.03 -53.93
CA SER A 312 8.61 18.49 -53.93
C SER A 312 7.61 19.03 -54.95
N THR A 313 6.99 20.17 -54.69
CA THR A 313 6.78 21.29 -55.64
C THR A 313 6.30 22.50 -54.81
N LYS A 314 7.12 23.58 -54.73
CA LYS A 314 6.89 24.89 -55.40
C LYS A 314 5.46 25.41 -55.17
N GLY A 315 5.17 26.56 -54.56
CA GLY A 315 5.94 27.73 -54.20
C GLY A 315 4.99 28.94 -54.32
N ARG A 316 4.97 29.86 -53.35
CA ARG A 316 4.45 31.22 -53.56
C ARG A 316 5.09 32.20 -52.56
N LYS A 317 6.05 32.98 -53.06
CA LYS A 317 6.49 34.27 -52.49
C LYS A 317 5.57 35.36 -53.03
N THR A 318 5.12 36.26 -52.15
CA THR A 318 4.96 37.73 -52.28
C THR A 318 4.27 38.20 -50.98
N ARG A 319 4.51 39.35 -50.36
CA ARG A 319 5.19 40.59 -50.72
C ARG A 319 5.59 41.30 -49.41
N ARG A 320 6.79 41.87 -49.38
CA ARG A 320 7.28 42.81 -48.36
C ARG A 320 6.75 44.19 -48.71
N THR A 321 6.13 44.91 -47.78
CA THR A 321 5.92 46.36 -47.86
C THR A 321 6.52 47.02 -46.63
N THR A 322 7.69 47.60 -46.85
CA THR A 322 8.32 48.62 -46.01
C THR A 322 7.69 49.97 -46.32
N THR A 323 7.30 50.72 -45.29
CA THR A 323 7.22 52.19 -45.36
C THR A 323 8.00 52.78 -44.20
N LYS A 324 8.91 53.69 -44.56
CA LYS A 324 9.81 54.46 -43.69
C LYS A 324 9.58 55.94 -44.02
N LYS A 325 9.88 56.81 -43.04
CA LYS A 325 9.89 58.29 -43.03
C LYS A 325 8.55 58.91 -42.59
N THR A 326 8.52 59.92 -41.72
CA THR A 326 9.43 61.08 -41.56
C THR A 326 9.55 61.57 -40.11
N THR A 327 10.75 62.02 -39.75
CA THR A 327 11.09 62.90 -38.62
C THR A 327 10.55 64.32 -38.82
N SER A 328 10.14 65.01 -37.75
CA SER A 328 10.32 66.46 -37.61
C SER A 328 10.53 66.86 -36.14
N LYS A 329 11.66 67.53 -35.90
CA LYS A 329 12.00 68.28 -34.70
C LYS A 329 11.18 69.58 -34.68
N LYS A 330 10.66 69.98 -33.52
CA LYS A 330 10.55 71.40 -33.17
C LYS A 330 11.05 71.63 -31.75
N LYS A 331 11.96 72.60 -31.64
CA LYS A 331 12.80 73.03 -30.52
C LYS A 331 12.28 74.41 -30.11
N THR A 332 12.19 74.71 -28.81
CA THR A 332 12.21 76.03 -28.10
C THR A 332 11.49 75.87 -26.75
N LYS A 333 11.91 76.39 -25.58
CA LYS A 333 12.99 77.30 -25.15
C LYS A 333 13.10 77.20 -23.60
N ALA A 334 14.23 77.69 -23.08
CA ALA A 334 14.63 78.08 -21.72
C ALA A 334 13.51 78.42 -20.69
N ALA A 335 13.70 78.35 -19.37
CA ALA A 335 14.81 78.91 -18.59
C ALA A 335 14.84 78.41 -17.13
N GLU A 336 16.02 78.51 -16.50
CA GLU A 336 16.34 78.94 -15.11
C GLU A 336 15.60 78.29 -13.92
N GLU A 337 16.15 78.09 -12.73
CA GLU A 337 17.41 78.43 -12.06
C GLU A 337 17.42 77.61 -10.74
N LYS A 338 18.61 77.28 -10.23
CA LYS A 338 19.00 77.12 -8.79
C LYS A 338 18.19 76.10 -7.94
N GLY A 339 18.80 75.12 -7.26
CA GLY A 339 20.08 75.11 -6.55
C GLY A 339 19.84 75.22 -5.05
N SER A 340 20.14 74.13 -4.33
CA SER A 340 20.45 73.96 -2.88
C SER A 340 19.80 72.64 -2.42
N GLU A 341 20.57 71.59 -2.17
CA GLU A 341 21.16 71.27 -0.85
C GLU A 341 20.11 71.16 0.26
#